data_AF-A0A7G6XI78-F1
#
_entry.id   AF-A0A7G6XI78-F1
#
_cell.length_a   1.000
_cell.length_b   1.000
_cell.length_c   1.000
_cell.angle_alpha   90.00
_cell.angle_beta   90.00
_cell.angle_gamma   90.00
#
_symmetry.space_group_name_H-M   'P 1'
#
loop_
_entity.id
_entity.type
_entity.pdbx_description
1 polymer ?
#
loop_
_entity_poly.entity_id
_entity_poly.type
_entity_poly.pdbx_seq_one_letter_code
_entity_poly.pdbx_strand_id
1 'polypeptide(L)'
;MSPIAVDGPELNIGTSDTYVLLARPKIDPTQPGVIDAAREAGVSPEEFAGPGDVWALMYDEEGDGDGFELPGARDTEADAFAEQLQQALAAAEPFTAEAGNFLRLDARPAGADWVVTAHVTPPEGEEDGAAARTLELGALPAADLLAALERFRKDLG
;
A
#
# COMPACT_ATOMS: atom_id res chain seq x y z
N MET A 1 4.39 -24.90 6.30
CA MET A 1 3.72 -23.62 6.54
C MET A 1 2.62 -23.49 5.51
N SER A 2 1.35 -23.45 5.93
CA SER A 2 0.27 -23.04 5.03
C SER A 2 0.34 -21.51 4.88
N PRO A 3 0.20 -20.95 3.67
CA PRO A 3 0.19 -19.50 3.51
C PRO A 3 -0.98 -18.88 4.28
N ILE A 4 -0.73 -17.75 4.95
CA ILE A 4 -1.78 -16.93 5.57
C ILE A 4 -2.43 -16.13 4.45
N ALA A 5 -3.74 -16.29 4.29
CA ALA A 5 -4.51 -15.44 3.39
C ALA A 5 -4.76 -14.10 4.08
N VAL A 6 -4.44 -13.02 3.39
CA VAL A 6 -4.70 -11.65 3.83
C VAL A 6 -5.77 -11.10 2.89
N ASP A 7 -6.93 -10.74 3.44
CA ASP A 7 -7.99 -10.06 2.71
C ASP A 7 -7.89 -8.54 2.88
N GLY A 8 -8.77 -7.80 2.21
CA GLY A 8 -8.92 -6.35 2.36
C GLY A 8 -8.50 -5.58 1.10
N PRO A 9 -8.78 -4.27 1.07
CA PRO A 9 -8.39 -3.43 -0.04
C PRO A 9 -6.86 -3.28 -0.05
N GLU A 10 -6.27 -3.55 -1.21
CA GLU A 10 -4.84 -3.40 -1.47
C GLU A 10 -4.59 -2.62 -2.76
N LEU A 11 -3.70 -1.63 -2.69
CA LEU A 11 -3.22 -0.90 -3.86
C LEU A 11 -1.69 -0.99 -3.89
N ASN A 12 -1.19 -1.89 -4.73
CA ASN A 12 0.23 -2.00 -5.03
C ASN A 12 0.58 -1.09 -6.22
N ILE A 13 1.61 -0.26 -6.04
CA ILE A 13 2.15 0.62 -7.07
C ILE A 13 3.65 0.37 -7.11
N GLY A 14 4.13 -0.24 -8.19
CA GLY A 14 5.53 -0.58 -8.33
C GLY A 14 5.78 -1.81 -9.17
N THR A 15 7.04 -2.22 -9.17
CA THR A 15 7.50 -3.48 -9.76
C THR A 15 7.66 -4.53 -8.65
N SER A 16 8.09 -5.74 -9.01
CA SER A 16 8.42 -6.79 -8.02
C SER A 16 9.57 -6.41 -7.09
N ASP A 17 10.43 -5.50 -7.54
CA ASP A 17 11.71 -5.20 -6.87
C ASP A 17 11.63 -3.87 -6.09
N THR A 18 10.68 -3.00 -6.44
CA THR A 18 10.47 -1.72 -5.76
C THR A 18 9.00 -1.32 -5.85
N TYR A 19 8.34 -1.20 -4.71
CA TYR A 19 6.92 -0.87 -4.65
C TYR A 19 6.53 -0.09 -3.40
N VAL A 20 5.38 0.56 -3.48
CA VAL A 20 4.58 0.98 -2.33
C VAL A 20 3.26 0.21 -2.35
N LEU A 21 2.78 -0.16 -1.17
CA LEU A 21 1.54 -0.91 -0.97
C LEU A 21 0.71 -0.20 0.10
N LEU A 22 -0.37 0.45 -0.33
CA LEU A 22 -1.39 0.98 0.57
C LEU A 22 -2.45 -0.11 0.78
N ALA A 23 -2.57 -0.61 2.00
CA ALA A 23 -3.49 -1.71 2.29
C ALA A 23 -4.22 -1.50 3.61
N ARG A 24 -5.41 -2.11 3.73
CA ARG A 24 -6.06 -2.34 5.01
C ARG A 24 -6.19 -3.86 5.22
N PRO A 25 -5.14 -4.50 5.75
CA PRO A 25 -5.10 -5.95 5.90
C PRO A 25 -6.21 -6.44 6.81
N LYS A 26 -6.89 -7.50 6.37
CA LYS A 26 -7.87 -8.24 7.16
C LYS A 26 -7.44 -9.68 7.25
N ILE A 27 -6.87 -10.04 8.40
CA ILE A 27 -6.40 -11.39 8.69
C ILE A 27 -7.49 -12.09 9.50
N ASP A 28 -7.93 -13.27 9.04
CA ASP A 28 -8.85 -14.11 9.82
C ASP A 28 -8.04 -14.89 10.88
N PRO A 29 -8.25 -14.62 12.19
CA PRO A 29 -7.48 -15.25 13.27
C PRO A 29 -7.74 -16.76 13.39
N THR A 30 -8.79 -17.27 12.74
CA THR A 30 -9.13 -18.70 12.77
C THR A 30 -8.38 -19.52 11.72
N GLN A 31 -7.63 -18.87 10.82
CA GLN A 31 -6.83 -19.57 9.82
C GLN A 31 -5.74 -20.42 10.48
N PRO A 32 -5.52 -21.68 10.03
CA PRO A 32 -4.47 -22.54 10.57
C PRO A 32 -3.08 -21.89 10.55
N GLY A 33 -2.75 -21.16 9.47
CA GLY A 33 -1.47 -20.46 9.35
C GLY A 33 -1.30 -19.34 10.39
N VAL A 34 -2.38 -18.61 10.71
CA VAL A 34 -2.38 -17.55 11.73
C VAL A 34 -2.23 -18.15 13.12
N ILE A 35 -2.94 -19.24 13.41
CA ILE A 35 -2.83 -19.96 14.68
C ILE A 35 -1.40 -20.46 14.91
N ASP A 36 -0.78 -21.02 13.87
CA ASP A 36 0.60 -21.50 13.93
C ASP A 36 1.59 -20.34 14.14
N ALA A 37 1.47 -19.26 13.37
CA ALA A 37 2.34 -18.09 13.48
C ALA A 37 2.19 -17.36 14.82
N ALA A 38 0.97 -17.18 15.32
CA ALA A 38 0.70 -16.57 16.63
C ALA A 38 1.33 -17.38 17.76
N ARG A 39 1.23 -18.71 17.69
CA ARG A 39 1.87 -19.62 18.65
C ARG A 39 3.40 -19.53 18.60
N GLU A 40 4.00 -19.37 17.44
CA GLU A 40 5.45 -19.15 17.29
C GLU A 40 5.88 -17.79 17.86
N ALA A 41 5.07 -16.75 17.65
CA ALA A 41 5.29 -15.41 18.18
C ALA A 41 4.98 -15.26 19.68
N GLY A 42 4.29 -16.25 20.29
CA GLY A 42 3.94 -16.23 21.70
C GLY A 42 2.75 -15.32 22.05
N VAL A 43 1.91 -14.98 21.07
CA VAL A 43 0.72 -14.12 21.21
C VAL A 43 -0.56 -14.90 20.87
N SER A 44 -1.74 -14.32 21.10
CA SER A 44 -2.99 -14.95 20.64
C SER A 44 -3.18 -14.78 19.13
N PRO A 45 -3.96 -15.64 18.45
CA PRO A 45 -4.29 -15.45 17.03
C PRO A 45 -4.96 -14.11 16.73
N GLU A 46 -5.78 -13.58 17.64
CA GLU A 46 -6.41 -12.26 17.52
C GLU A 46 -5.40 -11.12 17.67
N GLU A 47 -4.44 -11.25 18.58
CA GLU A 47 -3.35 -10.28 18.73
C GLU A 47 -2.41 -10.30 17.53
N PHE A 48 -2.11 -11.48 17.00
CA PHE A 48 -1.32 -11.63 15.77
C PHE A 48 -2.03 -11.08 14.53
N ALA A 49 -3.33 -11.34 14.39
CA ALA A 49 -4.13 -10.83 13.27
C ALA A 49 -4.29 -9.30 13.32
N GLY A 50 -4.14 -8.72 14.51
CA GLY A 50 -4.36 -7.30 14.75
C GLY A 50 -5.84 -6.91 14.67
N PRO A 51 -6.15 -5.63 14.82
CA PRO A 51 -7.53 -5.13 14.83
C PRO A 51 -8.23 -5.25 13.46
N GLY A 52 -7.48 -5.48 12.37
CA GLY A 52 -8.00 -5.78 11.03
C GLY A 52 -8.71 -4.62 10.32
N ASP A 53 -8.66 -3.41 10.89
CA ASP A 53 -9.30 -2.19 10.39
C ASP A 53 -8.34 -1.01 10.25
N VAL A 54 -7.06 -1.21 10.58
CA VAL A 54 -6.01 -0.18 10.47
C VAL A 54 -5.39 -0.22 9.08
N TRP A 55 -5.34 0.95 8.44
CA TRP A 55 -4.60 1.13 7.21
C TRP A 55 -3.10 1.08 7.47
N ALA A 56 -2.35 0.56 6.53
CA ALA A 56 -0.90 0.54 6.56
C ALA A 56 -0.35 0.95 5.20
N LEU A 57 0.82 1.59 5.23
CA LEU A 57 1.65 1.78 4.05
C LEU A 57 2.90 0.91 4.23
N MET A 58 3.07 -0.03 3.31
CA MET A 58 4.29 -0.82 3.19
C MET A 58 5.06 -0.36 1.96
N TYR A 59 6.37 -0.52 1.99
CA TYR A 59 7.22 -0.25 0.84
C TYR A 59 8.41 -1.20 0.85
N ASP A 60 8.94 -1.49 -0.32
CA ASP A 60 10.13 -2.32 -0.50
C ASP A 60 11.03 -1.68 -1.55
N GLU A 61 12.32 -1.67 -1.27
CA GLU A 61 13.39 -1.31 -2.20
C GLU A 61 14.45 -2.41 -2.14
N GLU A 62 14.61 -3.18 -3.21
CA GLU A 62 15.64 -4.22 -3.34
C GLU A 62 15.61 -5.32 -2.26
N GLY A 63 14.46 -5.55 -1.63
CA GLY A 63 14.25 -6.57 -0.58
C GLY A 63 14.36 -6.05 0.85
N ASP A 64 14.64 -4.76 1.04
CA ASP A 64 14.63 -4.09 2.35
C ASP A 64 13.24 -3.49 2.63
N GLY A 65 12.25 -4.38 2.77
CA GLY A 65 10.86 -4.03 3.06
C GLY A 65 10.64 -3.42 4.45
N ASP A 66 9.84 -2.37 4.52
CA ASP A 66 9.46 -1.66 5.74
C ASP A 66 8.05 -1.06 5.60
N GLY A 67 7.51 -0.47 6.66
CA GLY A 67 6.18 0.13 6.63
C GLY A 67 5.72 0.66 7.97
N PHE A 68 4.56 1.31 7.97
CA PHE A 68 3.96 1.89 9.16
C PHE A 68 2.43 1.86 9.09
N GLU A 69 1.83 1.87 10.27
CA GLU A 69 0.38 1.99 10.42
C GLU A 69 -0.06 3.45 10.23
N LEU A 70 -1.28 3.62 9.74
CA LEU A 70 -1.92 4.90 9.47
C LEU A 70 -3.16 5.06 10.37
N PRO A 71 -2.97 5.22 11.68
CA PRO A 71 -4.08 5.38 12.61
C PRO A 71 -4.83 6.68 12.29
N GLY A 72 -6.01 6.54 11.67
CA GLY A 72 -6.86 7.66 11.26
C GLY A 72 -7.08 7.81 9.76
N ALA A 73 -6.37 7.04 8.92
CA ALA A 73 -6.70 6.97 7.49
C ALA A 73 -8.06 6.29 7.29
N ARG A 74 -8.85 6.82 6.35
CA ARG A 74 -10.22 6.38 6.09
C ARG A 74 -10.39 5.88 4.66
N ASP A 75 -11.33 4.96 4.47
CA ASP A 75 -11.67 4.43 3.14
C ASP A 75 -12.03 5.53 2.14
N THR A 76 -12.67 6.62 2.60
CA THR A 76 -13.00 7.77 1.75
C THR A 76 -11.75 8.52 1.25
N GLU A 77 -10.67 8.55 2.03
CA GLU A 77 -9.41 9.18 1.64
C GLU A 77 -8.63 8.27 0.69
N ALA A 78 -8.66 6.96 0.93
CA ALA A 78 -8.11 5.95 0.03
C ALA A 78 -8.83 5.94 -1.33
N ASP A 79 -10.17 6.01 -1.35
CA ASP A 79 -10.95 6.09 -2.59
C ASP A 79 -10.68 7.39 -3.35
N ALA A 80 -10.60 8.53 -2.65
CA ALA A 80 -10.28 9.82 -3.25
C ALA A 80 -8.89 9.83 -3.89
N PHE A 81 -7.89 9.22 -3.23
CA PHE A 81 -6.57 9.05 -3.81
C PHE A 81 -6.59 8.18 -5.07
N ALA A 82 -7.32 7.05 -5.04
CA ALA A 82 -7.46 6.18 -6.20
C ALA A 82 -8.18 6.87 -7.36
N GLU A 83 -9.23 7.65 -7.09
CA GLU A 83 -9.92 8.46 -8.09
C GLU A 83 -8.98 9.52 -8.70
N GLN A 84 -8.21 10.23 -7.88
CA GLN A 84 -7.22 11.20 -8.33
C GLN A 84 -6.22 10.56 -9.30
N LEU A 85 -5.71 9.37 -8.97
CA LEU A 85 -4.80 8.63 -9.85
C LEU A 85 -5.46 8.23 -11.17
N GLN A 86 -6.70 7.72 -11.14
CA GLN A 86 -7.43 7.36 -12.36
C GLN A 86 -7.62 8.58 -13.29
N GLN A 87 -8.01 9.72 -12.73
CA GLN A 87 -8.19 10.96 -13.48
C GLN A 87 -6.86 11.45 -14.08
N ALA A 88 -5.78 11.40 -13.29
CA ALA A 88 -4.47 11.84 -13.74
C ALA A 88 -3.88 10.94 -14.84
N LEU A 89 -4.01 9.62 -14.71
CA LEU A 89 -3.61 8.66 -15.74
C LEU A 89 -4.41 8.86 -17.04
N ALA A 90 -5.71 9.13 -16.95
CA ALA A 90 -6.55 9.40 -18.11
C ALA A 90 -6.21 10.71 -18.84
N ALA A 91 -5.71 11.72 -18.12
CA ALA A 91 -5.23 12.97 -18.71
C ALA A 91 -3.95 12.79 -19.52
N ALA A 92 -3.16 11.75 -19.24
CA ALA A 92 -1.89 11.43 -19.91
C ALA A 92 -0.84 12.56 -19.86
N GLU A 93 -0.89 13.39 -18.81
CA GLU A 93 0.06 14.48 -18.54
C GLU A 93 0.85 14.19 -17.26
N PRO A 94 2.05 14.76 -17.06
CA PRO A 94 2.76 14.66 -15.78
C PRO A 94 1.88 15.14 -14.62
N PHE A 95 1.93 14.44 -13.50
CA PHE A 95 1.08 14.73 -12.35
C PHE A 95 1.76 14.47 -11.01
N THR A 96 1.17 15.06 -9.98
CA THR A 96 1.43 14.73 -8.57
C THR A 96 0.12 14.25 -7.94
N ALA A 97 0.18 13.15 -7.19
CA ALA A 97 -0.94 12.63 -6.42
C ALA A 97 -0.54 12.38 -4.96
N GLU A 98 -1.45 12.60 -4.03
CA GLU A 98 -1.16 12.55 -2.60
C GLU A 98 -2.21 11.72 -1.87
N ALA A 99 -1.76 10.77 -1.05
CA ALA A 99 -2.59 10.06 -0.08
C ALA A 99 -2.24 10.61 1.30
N GLY A 100 -3.05 11.54 1.79
CA GLY A 100 -2.78 12.25 3.04
C GLY A 100 -1.41 12.96 3.01
N ASN A 101 -0.73 12.97 4.16
CA ASN A 101 0.62 13.52 4.32
C ASN A 101 1.73 12.44 4.26
N PHE A 102 1.36 11.18 4.02
CA PHE A 102 2.27 10.05 4.18
C PHE A 102 2.76 9.44 2.85
N LEU A 103 2.05 9.68 1.75
CA LEU A 103 2.48 9.24 0.43
C LEU A 103 2.21 10.34 -0.61
N ARG A 104 3.24 10.68 -1.37
CA ARG A 104 3.14 11.48 -2.58
C ARG A 104 3.73 10.71 -3.76
N LEU A 105 3.06 10.72 -4.90
CA LEU A 105 3.52 10.17 -6.16
C LEU A 105 3.75 11.29 -7.15
N ASP A 106 4.96 11.36 -7.71
CA ASP A 106 5.27 12.19 -8.86
C ASP A 106 5.42 11.27 -10.08
N ALA A 107 4.62 11.52 -11.12
CA ALA A 107 4.52 10.63 -12.26
C ALA A 107 4.63 11.40 -13.57
N ARG A 108 5.30 10.78 -14.56
CA ARG A 108 5.38 11.32 -15.93
C ARG A 108 5.24 10.20 -16.97
N PRO A 109 4.62 10.49 -18.12
CA PRO A 109 4.52 9.52 -19.20
C PRO A 109 5.90 9.20 -19.79
N ALA A 110 6.10 7.93 -20.13
CA ALA A 110 7.30 7.38 -20.75
C ALA A 110 6.90 6.35 -21.83
N GLY A 111 6.27 6.83 -22.90
CA GLY A 111 5.73 5.96 -23.95
C GLY A 111 4.40 5.36 -23.51
N ALA A 112 4.31 4.02 -23.45
CA ALA A 112 3.13 3.31 -22.95
C ALA A 112 3.10 3.17 -21.42
N ASP A 113 4.25 3.46 -20.78
CA ASP A 113 4.45 3.29 -19.36
C ASP A 113 4.52 4.65 -18.66
N TRP A 114 4.46 4.63 -17.33
CA TRP A 114 4.69 5.76 -16.46
C TRP A 114 5.97 5.57 -15.67
N VAL A 115 6.79 6.61 -15.58
CA VAL A 115 7.85 6.67 -14.58
C VAL A 115 7.26 7.34 -13.36
N VAL A 116 7.23 6.60 -12.25
CA VAL A 116 6.63 7.03 -10.99
C VAL A 116 7.68 7.03 -9.89
N THR A 117 7.74 8.14 -9.17
CA THR A 117 8.54 8.28 -7.95
C THR A 117 7.58 8.40 -6.77
N ALA A 118 7.78 7.57 -5.74
CA ALA A 118 7.04 7.68 -4.49
C ALA A 118 7.88 8.39 -3.44
N HIS A 119 7.27 9.33 -2.73
CA HIS A 119 7.81 9.97 -1.54
C HIS A 119 6.98 9.50 -0.35
N VAL A 120 7.62 8.74 0.52
CA VAL A 120 7.00 8.14 1.70
C VAL A 120 7.44 8.93 2.94
N THR A 121 6.47 9.39 3.72
CA THR A 121 6.69 10.17 4.94
C THR A 121 5.94 9.52 6.10
N PRO A 122 6.65 8.88 7.03
CA PRO A 122 6.04 8.28 8.21
C PRO A 122 5.36 9.34 9.11
N PRO A 123 4.30 8.98 9.86
CA PRO A 123 3.62 9.90 10.78
C PRO A 123 4.56 10.46 11.86
N GLU A 124 4.32 11.70 12.30
CA GLU A 124 5.09 12.28 13.41
C GLU A 124 4.82 11.52 14.73
N GLY A 125 5.88 11.21 15.49
CA GLY A 125 5.77 10.68 16.84
C GLY A 125 6.05 9.18 17.01
N GLU A 126 6.47 8.47 15.96
CA GLU A 126 7.03 7.13 16.12
C GLU A 126 8.44 7.22 16.75
N GLU A 127 8.60 6.70 17.98
CA GLU A 127 9.84 6.80 18.76
C GLU A 127 11.04 6.05 18.14
N ASP A 128 10.77 5.08 17.25
CA ASP A 128 11.75 4.35 16.42
C ASP A 128 11.63 4.72 14.92
N GLY A 129 10.96 5.84 14.62
CA GLY A 129 10.29 6.13 13.35
C GLY A 129 11.12 5.91 12.09
N ALA A 130 10.51 5.20 11.14
CA ALA A 130 11.02 5.10 9.79
C ALA A 130 11.35 6.51 9.26
N ALA A 131 12.53 6.66 8.64
CA ALA A 131 12.89 7.93 8.03
C ALA A 131 12.18 8.07 6.69
N ALA A 132 11.86 9.29 6.28
CA ALA A 132 11.28 9.54 4.96
C ALA A 132 12.10 8.87 3.85
N ARG A 133 11.40 8.32 2.84
CA ARG A 133 11.99 7.59 1.72
C ARG A 133 11.55 8.18 0.40
N THR A 134 12.39 8.04 -0.60
CA THR A 134 12.05 8.34 -2.00
C THR A 134 12.42 7.12 -2.82
N LEU A 135 11.43 6.56 -3.51
CA LEU A 135 11.51 5.28 -4.22
C LEU A 135 11.25 5.52 -5.71
N GLU A 136 12.12 4.99 -6.57
CA GLU A 136 11.88 4.94 -8.01
C GLU A 136 11.15 3.65 -8.36
N LEU A 137 9.84 3.74 -8.61
CA LEU A 137 8.96 2.58 -8.76
C LEU A 137 9.10 1.86 -10.12
N GLY A 138 10.09 2.24 -10.92
CA GLY A 138 10.30 1.73 -12.27
C GLY A 138 9.28 2.23 -13.30
N ALA A 139 9.23 1.54 -14.44
CA ALA A 139 8.27 1.79 -15.51
C ALA A 139 7.00 0.98 -15.27
N LEU A 140 5.88 1.67 -15.11
CA LEU A 140 4.60 1.08 -14.76
C LEU A 140 3.62 1.15 -15.94
N PRO A 141 3.13 0.03 -16.49
CA PRO A 141 2.16 0.05 -17.57
C PRO A 141 0.87 0.74 -17.14
N ALA A 142 0.39 1.70 -17.93
CA ALA A 142 -0.81 2.48 -17.59
C ALA A 142 -2.06 1.59 -17.41
N ALA A 143 -2.18 0.54 -18.23
CA ALA A 143 -3.31 -0.39 -18.17
C ALA A 143 -3.33 -1.21 -16.86
N ASP A 144 -2.16 -1.63 -16.37
CA ASP A 144 -2.04 -2.41 -15.15
C ASP A 144 -2.34 -1.56 -13.92
N LEU A 145 -1.85 -0.31 -13.90
CA LEU A 145 -2.19 0.67 -12.87
C LEU A 145 -3.70 0.95 -12.82
N LEU A 146 -4.33 1.18 -13.97
CA LEU A 146 -5.78 1.40 -14.04
C LEU A 146 -6.57 0.19 -13.53
N ALA A 147 -6.15 -1.03 -13.91
CA ALA A 147 -6.79 -2.26 -13.44
C ALA A 147 -6.62 -2.47 -11.92
N ALA A 148 -5.44 -2.17 -11.38
CA ALA A 148 -5.18 -2.21 -9.95
C ALA A 148 -6.07 -1.21 -9.18
N LEU A 149 -6.16 0.04 -9.67
CA LEU A 149 -7.03 1.07 -9.10
C LEU A 149 -8.51 0.66 -9.14
N GLU A 150 -8.99 0.11 -10.25
CA GLU A 150 -10.36 -0.39 -10.35
C GLU A 150 -10.67 -1.53 -9.39
N ARG A 151 -9.73 -2.46 -9.19
CA ARG A 151 -9.86 -3.55 -8.22
C ARG A 151 -9.88 -3.00 -6.80
N PHE A 152 -8.91 -2.16 -6.46
CA PHE A 152 -8.82 -1.53 -5.15
C PHE A 152 -10.11 -0.81 -4.75
N ARG A 153 -10.67 0.00 -5.65
CA ARG A 153 -11.93 0.71 -5.42
C ARG A 153 -13.13 -0.24 -5.24
N LYS A 154 -13.16 -1.39 -5.91
CA LYS A 154 -14.19 -2.42 -5.68
C LYS A 154 -14.05 -3.07 -4.30
N ASP A 155 -12.81 -3.28 -3.84
CA ASP A 155 -12.52 -3.90 -2.56
C ASP A 155 -12.78 -2.94 -1.37
N LEU A 156 -12.82 -1.62 -1.61
CA LEU A 156 -13.23 -0.61 -0.63
C LEU A 156 -14.73 -0.63 -0.30
N GLY A 157 -15.59 -0.99 -1.26
CA GLY A 157 -17.05 -1.12 -1.09
C GLY A 157 -17.89 -0.14 -1.91
#